data_AF-A0A0F9HZX4-F1
#
_entry.id   AF-A0A0F9HZX4-F1
#
_cell.length_a   1.000
_cell.length_b   1.000
_cell.length_c   1.000
_cell.angle_alpha   90.00
_cell.angle_beta   90.00
_cell.angle_gamma   90.00
#
_symmetry.space_group_name_H-M   'P 1'
#
loop_
_entity.id
_entity.type
_entity.pdbx_description
1 polymer ?
#
loop_
_entity_poly.entity_id
_entity_poly.type
_entity_poly.pdbx_seq_one_letter_code
_entity_poly.pdbx_strand_id
1 'polypeptide(L)'
;KPEHLEEFVFTPAIIKHGDKFYSGNKLGYVYKVGEVQYLPKNAKRNLNNTEGGGGLYIGGLKYIEHFRNHGTHVLTCFVDPSDIISYQGAGHAIRVDALMPYNVWDEEATLSGKYHSSEYGKISAKRVEELIKNAVDENIDILKEQRKINEERKAGNLELIEDE
;
A
#
# COMPACT_ATOMS: atom_id res chain seq x y z
N LYS A 1 -19.52 -17.72 -9.81
CA LYS A 1 -19.05 -16.43 -9.27
C LYS A 1 -19.44 -16.40 -7.79
N PRO A 2 -18.58 -15.84 -6.92
CA PRO A 2 -18.94 -15.67 -5.51
C PRO A 2 -20.18 -14.79 -5.36
N GLU A 3 -20.90 -14.96 -4.25
CA GLU A 3 -22.08 -14.15 -3.92
C GLU A 3 -21.68 -12.74 -3.50
N HIS A 4 -20.58 -12.67 -2.74
CA HIS A 4 -20.03 -11.44 -2.20
C HIS A 4 -18.66 -11.11 -2.79
N LEU A 5 -18.41 -9.81 -3.00
CA LEU A 5 -17.12 -9.33 -3.53
C LEU A 5 -15.94 -9.72 -2.64
N GLU A 6 -16.17 -9.85 -1.34
CA GLU A 6 -15.19 -10.19 -0.31
C GLU A 6 -14.67 -11.63 -0.37
N GLU A 7 -15.32 -12.48 -1.15
CA GLU A 7 -14.87 -13.84 -1.43
C GLU A 7 -13.84 -13.89 -2.57
N PHE A 8 -13.67 -12.80 -3.32
CA PHE A 8 -12.65 -12.77 -4.35
C PHE A 8 -11.24 -12.70 -3.76
N VAL A 9 -10.40 -13.59 -4.26
CA VAL A 9 -8.98 -13.68 -3.96
C VAL A 9 -8.21 -13.56 -5.26
N PHE A 10 -7.32 -12.58 -5.32
CA PHE A 10 -6.52 -12.27 -6.50
C PHE A 10 -5.05 -12.54 -6.21
N THR A 11 -4.36 -13.05 -7.21
CA THR A 11 -2.90 -12.95 -7.27
C THR A 11 -2.60 -11.85 -8.28
N PRO A 12 -1.80 -10.82 -7.95
CA PRO A 12 -1.49 -9.78 -8.93
C PRO A 12 -0.82 -10.42 -10.14
N ALA A 13 -1.26 -10.01 -11.34
CA ALA A 13 -0.55 -10.29 -12.59
C ALA A 13 0.81 -9.56 -12.63
N ILE A 14 0.98 -8.55 -11.78
CA ILE A 14 2.19 -7.76 -11.67
C ILE A 14 3.31 -8.61 -11.06
N ILE A 15 4.45 -8.53 -11.74
CA ILE A 15 5.81 -8.97 -11.38
C ILE A 15 5.97 -9.43 -9.91
N LYS A 16 6.10 -10.74 -9.69
CA LYS A 16 6.45 -11.37 -8.39
C LYS A 16 7.93 -11.17 -7.99
N HIS A 17 8.61 -10.17 -8.55
CA HIS A 17 9.99 -9.83 -8.20
C HIS A 17 10.10 -8.80 -7.06
N GLY A 18 8.97 -8.23 -6.61
CA GLY A 18 8.90 -7.37 -5.43
C GLY A 18 8.77 -8.15 -4.13
N ASP A 19 8.76 -7.44 -3.00
CA ASP A 19 8.55 -8.04 -1.68
C ASP A 19 7.14 -8.62 -1.53
N LYS A 20 7.03 -9.70 -0.75
CA LYS A 20 5.73 -10.22 -0.31
C LYS A 20 5.07 -9.21 0.62
N PHE A 21 3.74 -9.19 0.60
CA PHE A 21 2.94 -8.34 1.47
C PHE A 21 1.95 -9.17 2.29
N TYR A 22 1.53 -8.62 3.42
CA TYR A 22 0.48 -9.21 4.22
C TYR A 22 -0.87 -8.93 3.58
N SER A 23 -1.74 -9.93 3.56
CA SER A 23 -3.18 -9.78 3.37
C SER A 23 -3.86 -10.30 4.63
N GLY A 24 -4.38 -9.38 5.44
CA GLY A 24 -4.68 -9.67 6.84
C GLY A 24 -3.43 -10.20 7.55
N ASN A 25 -3.49 -11.46 7.98
CA ASN A 25 -2.45 -12.20 8.70
C ASN A 25 -1.65 -13.16 7.81
N LYS A 26 -1.85 -13.16 6.48
CA LYS A 26 -1.16 -14.05 5.54
C LYS A 26 -0.14 -13.30 4.70
N LEU A 27 1.13 -13.71 4.75
CA LEU A 27 2.20 -13.17 3.90
C LEU A 27 2.21 -13.85 2.52
N GLY A 28 2.17 -13.06 1.43
CA GLY A 28 2.22 -13.58 0.07
C GLY A 28 2.04 -12.51 -1.00
N TYR A 29 1.71 -12.96 -2.22
CA TYR A 29 1.26 -12.08 -3.32
C TYR A 29 -0.23 -12.30 -3.53
N VAL A 30 -1.03 -11.96 -2.53
CA VAL A 30 -2.47 -12.24 -2.54
C VAL A 30 -3.22 -10.99 -2.11
N TYR A 31 -4.11 -10.50 -2.97
CA TYR A 31 -5.09 -9.49 -2.61
C TYR A 31 -6.40 -10.19 -2.26
N LYS A 32 -7.01 -9.80 -1.15
CA LYS A 32 -8.35 -10.23 -0.78
C LYS A 32 -9.23 -9.01 -0.52
N VAL A 33 -10.43 -9.03 -1.08
CA VAL A 33 -11.35 -7.91 -0.96
C VAL A 33 -11.85 -7.80 0.49
N GLY A 34 -11.71 -6.61 1.04
CA GLY A 34 -12.06 -6.26 2.41
C GLY A 34 -11.09 -6.76 3.47
N GLU A 35 -9.87 -7.11 3.09
CA GLU A 35 -8.74 -7.23 4.02
C GLU A 35 -7.71 -6.15 3.70
N VAL A 36 -6.99 -5.67 4.73
CA VAL A 36 -5.91 -4.71 4.54
C VAL A 36 -4.67 -5.44 4.05
N GLN A 37 -4.10 -4.88 2.99
CA GLN A 37 -2.84 -5.30 2.42
C GLN A 37 -1.77 -4.35 2.88
N TYR A 38 -0.66 -4.86 3.42
CA TYR A 38 0.42 -4.00 3.91
C TYR A 38 1.80 -4.63 3.78
N LEU A 39 2.81 -3.79 3.60
CA LEU A 39 4.19 -4.23 3.50
C LEU A 39 4.77 -4.63 4.87
N PRO A 40 5.56 -5.71 4.94
CA PRO A 40 6.42 -5.99 6.08
C PRO A 40 7.32 -4.80 6.42
N LYS A 41 7.71 -4.70 7.70
CA LYS A 41 8.63 -3.65 8.17
C LYS A 41 9.94 -3.61 7.36
N ASN A 42 10.49 -4.78 7.02
CA ASN A 42 11.73 -4.93 6.27
C ASN A 42 11.57 -4.91 4.74
N ALA A 43 10.34 -4.71 4.22
CA ALA A 43 10.15 -4.60 2.78
C ALA A 43 10.80 -3.32 2.24
N LYS A 44 11.26 -3.40 1.00
CA LYS A 44 11.82 -2.24 0.29
C LYS A 44 10.73 -1.21 0.06
N ARG A 45 11.06 0.05 0.29
CA ARG A 45 10.22 1.22 0.00
C ARG A 45 11.01 2.16 -0.90
N ASN A 46 10.47 2.51 -2.05
CA ASN A 46 11.03 3.56 -2.90
C ASN A 46 10.33 4.88 -2.60
N LEU A 47 11.03 5.76 -1.88
CA LEU A 47 10.55 7.09 -1.48
C LEU A 47 10.67 8.13 -2.60
N ASN A 48 11.39 7.81 -3.68
CA ASN A 48 11.60 8.73 -4.79
C ASN A 48 10.44 8.64 -5.77
N ASN A 49 10.26 9.64 -6.64
CA ASN A 49 9.21 9.65 -7.66
C ASN A 49 9.58 8.87 -8.94
N THR A 50 10.46 7.88 -8.82
CA THR A 50 11.03 7.12 -9.96
C THR A 50 10.24 5.84 -10.31
N GLU A 51 10.38 5.36 -11.54
CA GLU A 51 9.82 4.07 -11.96
C GLU A 51 10.48 2.88 -11.25
N GLY A 52 9.70 1.81 -11.03
CA GLY A 52 10.18 0.59 -10.37
C GLY A 52 10.59 0.75 -8.90
N GLY A 53 10.89 -0.35 -8.23
CA GLY A 53 11.30 -0.36 -6.83
C GLY A 53 10.27 -0.96 -5.87
N GLY A 54 10.45 -0.69 -4.57
CA GLY A 54 9.63 -1.28 -3.51
C GLY A 54 8.43 -0.41 -3.13
N GLY A 55 7.35 -1.03 -2.70
CA GLY A 55 6.05 -0.39 -2.51
C GLY A 55 4.91 -1.30 -2.98
N LEU A 56 3.71 -1.13 -2.42
CA LEU A 56 2.49 -1.60 -3.07
C LEU A 56 2.09 -0.59 -4.13
N TYR A 57 1.73 -1.07 -5.31
CA TYR A 57 1.41 -0.21 -6.44
C TYR A 57 -0.10 -0.09 -6.60
N ILE A 58 -0.59 1.14 -6.53
CA ILE A 58 -1.89 1.55 -7.08
C ILE A 58 -1.62 2.50 -8.23
N GLY A 59 -2.63 2.89 -9.00
CA GLY A 59 -2.42 3.93 -10.00
C GLY A 59 -3.71 4.46 -10.58
N GLY A 60 -3.57 5.54 -11.35
CA GLY A 60 -4.66 6.06 -12.15
C GLY A 60 -5.02 5.12 -13.30
N LEU A 61 -6.09 5.44 -14.03
CA LEU A 61 -6.59 4.60 -15.12
C LEU A 61 -5.54 4.33 -16.21
N LYS A 62 -4.68 5.30 -16.52
CA LYS A 62 -3.59 5.14 -17.51
C LYS A 62 -2.60 4.05 -17.09
N TYR A 63 -2.15 4.05 -15.84
CA TYR A 63 -1.29 2.99 -15.30
C TYR A 63 -1.96 1.62 -15.38
N ILE A 64 -3.23 1.54 -14.97
CA ILE A 64 -4.00 0.29 -14.95
C ILE A 64 -4.22 -0.25 -16.37
N GLU A 65 -4.41 0.63 -17.36
CA GLU A 65 -4.65 0.27 -18.75
C GLU A 65 -3.54 -0.60 -19.35
N HIS A 66 -2.27 -0.37 -18.98
CA HIS A 66 -1.15 -1.21 -19.39
C HIS A 66 -1.28 -2.68 -18.95
N PHE A 67 -2.12 -2.98 -17.97
CA PHE A 67 -2.32 -4.32 -17.43
C PHE A 67 -3.66 -4.96 -17.81
N ARG A 68 -4.62 -4.21 -18.40
CA ARG A 68 -5.99 -4.71 -18.68
C ARG A 68 -6.05 -5.87 -19.67
N ASN A 69 -5.09 -5.98 -20.59
CA ASN A 69 -5.12 -7.00 -21.65
C ASN A 69 -4.72 -8.42 -21.18
N HIS A 70 -4.49 -8.64 -19.89
CA HIS A 70 -3.95 -9.91 -19.35
C HIS A 70 -4.97 -10.74 -18.55
N GLY A 71 -6.27 -10.59 -18.83
CA GLY A 71 -7.31 -11.26 -18.03
C GLY A 71 -7.28 -10.81 -16.57
N THR A 72 -7.01 -9.52 -16.36
CA THR A 72 -6.86 -8.89 -15.04
C THR A 72 -8.16 -8.25 -14.59
N HIS A 73 -8.36 -8.23 -13.28
CA HIS A 73 -9.44 -7.50 -12.64
C HIS A 73 -8.94 -6.15 -12.13
N VAL A 74 -9.81 -5.14 -12.15
CA VAL A 74 -9.49 -3.82 -11.60
C VAL A 74 -10.04 -3.73 -10.19
N LEU A 75 -9.14 -3.62 -9.22
CA LEU A 75 -9.51 -3.45 -7.82
C LEU A 75 -9.66 -1.97 -7.49
N THR A 76 -10.74 -1.61 -6.80
CA THR A 76 -10.88 -0.29 -6.20
C THR A 76 -10.47 -0.37 -4.73
N CYS A 77 -9.60 0.54 -4.30
CA CYS A 77 -8.96 0.46 -2.99
C CYS A 77 -9.16 1.74 -2.19
N PHE A 78 -9.31 1.58 -0.87
CA PHE A 78 -9.10 2.65 0.09
C PHE A 78 -7.63 2.71 0.47
N VAL A 79 -7.13 3.92 0.64
CA VAL A 79 -5.75 4.21 1.05
C VAL A 79 -5.81 5.35 2.05
N ASP A 80 -5.15 5.16 3.19
CA ASP A 80 -4.94 6.23 4.14
C ASP A 80 -3.85 7.16 3.58
N PRO A 81 -4.03 8.49 3.56
CA PRO A 81 -3.00 9.42 3.09
C PRO A 81 -1.64 9.23 3.77
N SER A 82 -1.62 8.77 5.03
CA SER A 82 -0.37 8.49 5.76
C SER A 82 0.40 7.28 5.22
N ASP A 83 -0.25 6.40 4.45
CA ASP A 83 0.39 5.26 3.78
C ASP A 83 0.97 5.61 2.41
N ILE A 84 0.79 6.82 1.89
CA ILE A 84 1.33 7.20 0.59
C ILE A 84 2.84 7.40 0.70
N ILE A 85 3.59 6.60 -0.06
CA ILE A 85 5.05 6.59 -0.05
C ILE A 85 5.61 7.58 -1.07
N SER A 86 5.18 7.47 -2.34
CA SER A 86 5.67 8.30 -3.43
C SER A 86 4.75 8.22 -4.66
N TYR A 87 4.94 9.14 -5.61
CA TYR A 87 4.10 9.26 -6.80
C TYR A 87 4.95 9.42 -8.06
N GLN A 88 4.68 8.62 -9.09
CA GLN A 88 5.50 8.58 -10.30
C GLN A 88 5.12 9.64 -11.35
N GLY A 89 4.12 10.49 -11.08
CA GLY A 89 3.65 11.52 -12.00
C GLY A 89 2.27 11.25 -12.61
N ALA A 90 1.76 12.24 -13.35
CA ALA A 90 0.39 12.30 -13.87
C ALA A 90 -0.06 11.02 -14.61
N GLY A 91 -0.95 10.24 -13.98
CA GLY A 91 -1.51 9.03 -14.57
C GLY A 91 -0.65 7.77 -14.41
N HIS A 92 0.49 7.86 -13.73
CA HIS A 92 1.34 6.73 -13.39
C HIS A 92 0.95 6.12 -12.04
N ALA A 93 1.80 5.25 -11.51
CA ALA A 93 1.53 4.59 -10.23
C ALA A 93 1.75 5.53 -9.04
N ILE A 94 0.98 5.27 -7.99
CA ILE A 94 1.23 5.74 -6.63
C ILE A 94 1.72 4.53 -5.84
N ARG A 95 2.77 4.72 -5.05
CA ARG A 95 3.26 3.70 -4.12
C ARG A 95 2.71 3.93 -2.73
N VAL A 96 2.28 2.85 -2.11
CA VAL A 96 1.70 2.88 -0.77
C VAL A 96 2.27 1.77 0.11
N ASP A 97 2.24 2.01 1.42
CA ASP A 97 2.62 1.04 2.45
C ASP A 97 1.48 0.09 2.77
N ALA A 98 0.24 0.59 2.69
CA ALA A 98 -0.96 -0.21 2.82
C ALA A 98 -2.11 0.28 1.95
N LEU A 99 -3.01 -0.65 1.64
CA LEU A 99 -4.27 -0.40 0.93
C LEU A 99 -5.31 -1.44 1.32
N MET A 100 -6.59 -1.13 1.12
CA MET A 100 -7.69 -2.09 1.30
C MET A 100 -8.58 -2.13 0.05
N PRO A 101 -8.55 -3.20 -0.75
CA PRO A 101 -9.49 -3.39 -1.85
C PRO A 101 -10.89 -3.54 -1.27
N TYR A 102 -11.85 -2.78 -1.77
CA TYR A 102 -13.24 -2.88 -1.34
C TYR A 102 -14.19 -3.25 -2.47
N ASN A 103 -13.74 -3.14 -3.72
CA ASN A 103 -14.56 -3.48 -4.88
C ASN A 103 -13.70 -4.07 -6.00
N VAL A 104 -14.35 -4.84 -6.86
CA VAL A 104 -13.83 -5.37 -8.12
C VAL A 104 -14.66 -4.72 -9.22
N TRP A 105 -14.06 -3.77 -9.96
CA TRP A 105 -14.80 -2.86 -10.85
C TRP A 105 -15.62 -3.58 -11.91
N ASP A 106 -15.10 -4.71 -12.39
CA ASP A 106 -15.64 -5.48 -13.51
C ASP A 106 -16.50 -6.68 -13.08
N GLU A 107 -16.93 -6.72 -11.81
CA GLU A 107 -17.78 -7.78 -11.26
C GLU A 107 -19.12 -7.24 -10.75
N GLU A 108 -20.16 -8.05 -10.89
CA GLU A 108 -21.54 -7.71 -10.48
C GLU A 108 -21.91 -8.27 -9.10
N ALA A 109 -20.98 -8.91 -8.40
CA ALA A 109 -21.22 -9.45 -7.06
C ALA A 109 -21.55 -8.32 -6.07
N THR A 110 -22.33 -8.65 -5.04
CA THR A 110 -22.75 -7.67 -4.03
C THR A 110 -21.69 -7.47 -2.97
N LEU A 111 -21.67 -6.29 -2.34
CA LEU A 111 -20.90 -6.11 -1.10
C LEU A 111 -21.66 -6.76 0.05
N SER A 112 -20.94 -7.42 0.97
CA SER A 112 -21.53 -7.99 2.20
C SER A 112 -22.05 -6.93 3.19
N GLY A 113 -21.82 -5.64 2.93
CA GLY A 113 -22.24 -4.53 3.80
C GLY A 113 -21.29 -4.22 4.96
N LYS A 114 -20.10 -4.84 5.00
CA LYS A 114 -19.11 -4.68 6.08
C LYS A 114 -18.27 -3.39 6.04
N TYR A 115 -18.57 -2.45 5.14
CA TYR A 115 -17.75 -1.26 4.90
C TYR A 115 -18.41 -0.01 5.45
N HIS A 116 -18.35 0.18 6.76
CA HIS A 116 -18.74 1.44 7.39
C HIS A 116 -17.50 2.31 7.67
N SER A 117 -17.59 3.63 7.49
CA SER A 117 -16.46 4.56 7.68
C SER A 117 -15.84 4.45 9.07
N SER A 118 -16.66 4.23 10.10
CA SER A 118 -16.21 3.99 11.47
C SER A 118 -15.43 2.69 11.68
N GLU A 119 -15.64 1.68 10.83
CA GLU A 119 -14.93 0.40 10.92
C GLU A 119 -13.59 0.49 10.20
N TYR A 120 -13.53 1.14 9.03
CA TYR A 120 -12.28 1.37 8.32
C TYR A 120 -11.29 2.22 9.12
N GLY A 121 -11.76 3.33 9.72
CA GLY A 121 -10.93 4.18 10.56
C GLY A 121 -10.32 3.43 11.74
N LYS A 122 -11.05 2.47 12.33
CA LYS A 122 -10.54 1.61 13.41
C LYS A 122 -9.45 0.65 12.96
N ILE A 123 -9.57 0.10 11.74
CA ILE A 123 -8.56 -0.83 11.20
C ILE A 123 -7.25 -0.07 10.93
N SER A 124 -7.32 1.12 10.32
CA SER A 124 -6.14 1.98 10.11
C SER A 124 -5.52 2.36 11.46
N ALA A 125 -6.33 2.86 12.39
CA ALA A 125 -5.86 3.28 13.72
C ALA A 125 -5.18 2.14 14.49
N LYS A 126 -5.76 0.93 14.50
CA LYS A 126 -5.16 -0.23 15.17
C LYS A 126 -3.78 -0.56 14.61
N ARG A 127 -3.60 -0.52 13.29
CA ARG A 127 -2.29 -0.75 12.66
C ARG A 127 -1.28 0.33 13.07
N VAL A 128 -1.69 1.60 13.10
CA VAL A 128 -0.84 2.71 13.56
C VAL A 128 -0.46 2.54 15.03
N GLU A 129 -1.41 2.16 15.89
CA GLU A 129 -1.15 1.87 17.30
C GLU A 129 -0.15 0.72 17.47
N GLU A 130 -0.27 -0.36 16.69
CA GLU A 130 0.68 -1.46 16.67
C GLU A 130 2.08 -1.01 16.23
N LEU A 131 2.18 -0.13 15.22
CA LEU A 131 3.45 0.44 14.79
C LEU A 131 4.09 1.32 15.87
N ILE A 132 3.30 2.17 16.54
CA ILE A 132 3.76 3.01 17.65
C ILE A 132 4.24 2.13 18.80
N LYS A 133 3.45 1.12 19.18
CA LYS A 133 3.81 0.18 20.24
C LYS A 133 5.13 -0.53 19.93
N ASN A 134 5.28 -1.06 18.71
CA ASN A 134 6.53 -1.72 18.30
C ASN A 134 7.73 -0.75 18.32
N ALA A 135 7.55 0.52 17.94
CA ALA A 135 8.60 1.52 18.01
C ALA A 135 9.02 1.84 19.45
N VAL A 136 8.06 1.88 20.39
CA VAL A 136 8.32 2.05 21.82
C VAL A 136 9.02 0.83 22.40
N ASP A 137 8.56 -0.38 22.07
CA ASP A 137 9.14 -1.64 22.54
C ASP A 137 10.59 -1.84 22.03
N GLU A 138 10.89 -1.34 20.84
CA GLU A 138 12.25 -1.30 20.27
C GLU A 138 13.12 -0.16 20.84
N ASN A 139 12.57 0.65 21.74
CA ASN A 139 13.24 1.78 22.38
C ASN A 139 13.85 2.74 21.33
N ILE A 140 13.12 2.98 20.24
CA ILE A 140 13.56 3.88 19.17
C ILE A 140 13.64 5.29 19.74
N ASP A 141 14.87 5.74 20.01
CA ASP A 141 15.14 7.12 20.38
C ASP A 141 14.87 8.02 19.16
N ILE A 142 13.70 8.67 19.18
CA ILE A 142 13.22 9.54 18.11
C ILE A 142 14.23 10.64 17.80
N LEU A 143 14.96 11.13 18.81
CA LEU A 143 15.99 12.17 18.62
C LEU A 143 17.22 11.61 17.91
N LYS A 144 17.56 10.34 18.16
CA LYS A 144 18.67 9.65 17.50
C LYS A 144 18.33 9.38 16.03
N GLU A 145 17.11 8.93 15.73
CA GLU A 145 16.69 8.74 14.34
C GLU A 145 16.52 10.06 13.57
N GLN A 146 15.98 11.11 14.19
CA GLN A 146 15.96 12.44 13.57
C GLN A 146 17.37 12.98 13.27
N ARG A 147 18.33 12.76 14.17
CA ARG A 147 19.74 13.13 13.93
C ARG A 147 20.32 12.35 12.76
N LYS A 148 20.08 11.04 12.70
CA LYS A 148 20.56 10.18 11.61
C LYS A 148 19.97 10.58 10.25
N ILE A 149 18.65 10.84 10.19
CA ILE A 149 17.99 11.36 8.98
C ILE A 149 18.59 12.72 8.56
N ASN A 150 18.86 13.62 9.51
CA ASN A 150 19.48 14.91 9.22
C ASN A 150 20.95 14.79 8.78
N GLU A 151 21.69 13.82 9.30
CA GLU A 151 23.05 13.51 8.86
C GLU A 151 23.07 12.90 7.46
N GLU A 152 22.15 11.98 7.15
CA GLU A 152 21.98 11.40 5.81
C GLU A 152 21.55 12.45 4.78
N ARG A 153 20.68 13.41 5.16
CA ARG A 153 20.33 14.60 4.36
C ARG A 153 21.56 15.48 4.10
N LYS A 154 22.37 15.76 5.13
CA LYS A 154 23.61 16.56 4.99
C LYS A 154 24.67 15.86 4.16
N ALA A 155 24.70 14.53 4.17
CA ALA A 155 25.60 13.72 3.36
C ALA A 155 25.18 13.66 1.87
N GLY A 156 24.04 14.26 1.49
CA GLY A 156 23.53 14.23 0.12
C GLY A 156 22.87 12.90 -0.27
N ASN A 157 22.60 12.01 0.71
CA ASN A 157 21.97 10.72 0.46
C ASN A 157 20.43 10.79 0.46
N LEU A 158 19.86 11.95 0.76
CA LEU A 158 18.45 12.29 0.64
C LEU A 158 18.35 13.67 -0.04
N GLU A 159 17.80 13.70 -1.27
CA GLU A 159 17.58 14.95 -2.00
C GLU A 159 16.40 15.74 -1.40
N LEU A 160 16.57 17.07 -1.37
CA LEU A 160 15.50 18.01 -1.06
C LEU A 160 14.50 18.00 -2.21
N ILE A 161 13.20 17.84 -1.90
CA ILE A 161 12.16 18.31 -2.81
C ILE A 161 12.18 19.83 -2.68
N GLU A 162 12.74 20.52 -3.67
CA GLU A 162 12.54 21.95 -3.81
C GLU A 162 11.10 22.16 -4.28
N ASP A 163 10.28 22.81 -3.45
CA ASP A 163 8.93 23.25 -3.82
C ASP A 163 9.07 24.32 -4.91
N GLU A 164 8.69 23.98 -6.15
CA GLU A 164 8.38 24.94 -7.24
C GLU A 164 6.94 25.44 -7.16
#